data_AF-A0A955IZ84-F1
#
_entry.id   AF-A0A955IZ84-F1
#
_cell.length_a   1.000
_cell.length_b   1.000
_cell.length_c   1.000
_cell.angle_alpha   90.00
_cell.angle_beta   90.00
_cell.angle_gamma   90.00
#
_symmetry.space_group_name_H-M   'P 1'
#
loop_
_entity.id
_entity.type
_entity.pdbx_description
1 polymer ?
#
loop_
_entity_poly.entity_id
_entity_poly.type
_entity_poly.pdbx_seq_one_letter_code
_entity_poly.pdbx_strand_id
1 'polypeptide(L)'
;MSTTTTGKPQIIESAIKEISHIATLPEITMKVIELVEDSSSTAQDLHKLISVDPALCSRILKVVNSSFYGLPGQIGSINRAIVLLGL
;
A
#
# COMPACT_ATOMS: atom_id res chain seq x y z
N MET A 1 17.17 41.52 -3.98
CA MET A 1 15.71 41.40 -3.91
C MET A 1 15.30 40.29 -4.86
N SER A 2 14.91 39.13 -4.32
CA SER A 2 14.09 38.07 -4.93
C SER A 2 14.28 36.79 -4.12
N THR A 3 13.22 36.43 -3.43
CA THR A 3 13.10 35.45 -2.34
C THR A 3 12.61 34.09 -2.85
N THR A 4 13.13 33.01 -2.27
CA THR A 4 12.42 31.76 -1.90
C THR A 4 11.92 30.82 -3.01
N THR A 5 12.42 29.57 -3.05
CA THR A 5 11.66 28.28 -3.13
C THR A 5 12.62 27.11 -3.43
N THR A 6 13.17 26.42 -2.41
CA THR A 6 14.02 25.21 -2.67
C THR A 6 13.95 24.12 -1.58
N GLY A 7 12.97 24.14 -0.67
CA GLY A 7 12.90 23.16 0.43
C GLY A 7 11.97 21.95 0.23
N LYS A 8 11.08 21.95 -0.78
CA LYS A 8 9.98 20.96 -0.88
C LYS A 8 10.36 19.56 -1.41
N PRO A 9 11.19 19.37 -2.44
CA PRO A 9 11.37 18.03 -3.02
C PRO A 9 12.09 17.06 -2.06
N GLN A 10 13.06 17.56 -1.29
CA GLN A 10 13.90 16.74 -0.40
C GLN A 10 13.11 16.11 0.77
N ILE A 11 12.15 16.85 1.32
CA ILE A 11 11.28 16.37 2.41
C ILE A 11 10.36 15.26 1.91
N ILE A 12 9.82 15.41 0.70
CA ILE A 12 8.91 14.43 0.09
C ILE A 12 9.66 13.13 -0.20
N GLU A 13 10.86 13.21 -0.79
CA GLU A 13 11.69 12.03 -1.04
C GLU A 13 12.07 11.30 0.26
N SER A 14 12.41 12.06 1.31
CA SER A 14 12.77 11.49 2.62
C SER A 14 11.57 10.79 3.27
N ALA A 15 10.38 11.41 3.24
CA ALA A 15 9.15 10.81 3.74
C ALA A 15 8.75 9.53 2.97
N ILE A 16 8.92 9.52 1.63
CA ILE A 16 8.66 8.33 0.80
C ILE A 16 9.61 7.18 1.16
N LYS A 17 10.87 7.51 1.48
CA LYS A 17 11.90 6.55 1.87
C LYS A 17 11.56 5.90 3.21
N GLU A 18 11.08 6.67 4.19
CA GLU A 18 10.70 6.14 5.51
C GLU A 18 9.48 5.22 5.50
N ILE A 19 8.50 5.46 4.61
CA ILE A 19 7.34 4.56 4.44
C ILE A 19 7.77 3.13 4.06
N SER A 20 8.97 2.97 3.47
CA SER A 20 9.52 1.67 3.08
C SER A 20 9.89 0.78 4.29
N HIS A 21 10.03 1.35 5.49
CA HIS A 21 10.49 0.66 6.70
C HIS A 21 9.44 0.56 7.81
N ILE A 22 8.15 0.78 7.50
CA ILE A 22 7.10 0.57 8.49
C ILE A 22 6.85 -0.93 8.63
N ALA A 23 7.36 -1.50 9.72
CA ALA A 23 7.04 -2.85 10.14
C ALA A 23 5.54 -2.92 10.46
N THR A 24 4.84 -3.84 9.80
CA THR A 24 3.47 -4.17 10.16
C THR A 24 3.41 -4.82 11.51
N LEU A 25 2.37 -4.50 12.30
CA LEU A 25 2.15 -5.23 13.55
C LEU A 25 1.97 -6.72 13.24
N PRO A 26 2.57 -7.62 14.05
CA PRO A 26 2.42 -9.07 13.89
C PRO A 26 0.95 -9.52 13.79
N GLU A 27 0.06 -8.87 14.54
CA GLU A 27 -1.37 -9.20 14.60
C GLU A 27 -2.09 -9.04 13.25
N ILE A 28 -1.84 -7.94 12.52
CA ILE A 28 -2.49 -7.71 11.22
C ILE A 28 -1.99 -8.73 10.21
N THR A 29 -0.69 -9.05 10.26
CA THR A 29 -0.08 -10.04 9.37
C THR A 29 -0.72 -11.42 9.54
N MET A 30 -0.93 -11.85 10.79
CA MET A 30 -1.61 -13.13 11.08
C MET A 30 -3.05 -13.14 10.56
N LYS A 31 -3.82 -12.08 10.81
CA LYS A 31 -5.21 -11.98 10.32
C LYS A 31 -5.28 -11.99 8.79
N VAL A 32 -4.31 -11.39 8.10
CA VAL A 32 -4.25 -11.41 6.63
C VAL A 32 -4.02 -12.83 6.13
N ILE A 33 -3.11 -13.58 6.75
CA ILE A 33 -2.84 -14.98 6.40
C ILE A 33 -4.10 -15.82 6.61
N GLU A 34 -4.72 -15.73 7.79
CA GLU A 34 -5.96 -16.45 8.11
C GLU A 34 -7.08 -16.16 7.10
N LEU A 35 -7.22 -14.90 6.70
CA LEU A 35 -8.27 -14.48 5.77
C LEU A 35 -8.00 -15.00 4.34
N VAL A 36 -6.75 -14.95 3.88
CA VAL A 36 -6.39 -15.45 2.54
C VAL A 36 -6.50 -16.98 2.45
N GLU A 37 -6.30 -17.70 3.55
CA GLU A 37 -6.47 -19.17 3.59
C GLU A 37 -7.95 -19.59 3.69
N ASP A 38 -8.85 -18.69 4.09
CA ASP A 38 -10.28 -18.97 4.18
C ASP A 38 -10.97 -18.84 2.81
N SER A 39 -11.42 -19.97 2.27
CA SER A 39 -12.17 -20.06 1.01
C SER A 39 -13.53 -19.33 0.99
N SER A 40 -14.03 -18.90 2.14
CA SER A 40 -15.26 -18.11 2.26
C SER A 40 -15.01 -16.60 2.35
N SER A 41 -13.74 -16.19 2.43
CA SER A 41 -13.37 -14.78 2.52
C SER A 41 -13.59 -14.04 1.21
N THR A 42 -13.76 -12.71 1.33
CA THR A 42 -13.95 -11.85 0.17
C THR A 42 -12.90 -10.74 0.09
N ALA A 43 -12.75 -10.15 -1.09
CA ALA A 43 -11.92 -8.95 -1.28
C ALA A 43 -12.33 -7.80 -0.36
N GLN A 44 -13.61 -7.72 0.00
CA GLN A 44 -14.12 -6.73 0.93
C GLN A 44 -13.61 -6.95 2.35
N ASP A 45 -13.43 -8.19 2.77
CA ASP A 45 -12.95 -8.51 4.12
C ASP A 45 -11.47 -8.22 4.25
N LEU A 46 -10.68 -8.59 3.23
CA LEU A 46 -9.28 -8.19 3.15
C LEU A 46 -9.15 -6.66 3.12
N HIS A 47 -9.98 -5.96 2.35
CA HIS A 47 -10.00 -4.50 2.30
C HIS A 47 -10.24 -3.88 3.67
N LYS A 48 -11.25 -4.33 4.42
CA LYS A 48 -11.52 -3.83 5.77
C LYS A 48 -10.32 -4.04 6.70
N LEU A 49 -9.67 -5.19 6.59
CA LEU A 49 -8.53 -5.54 7.43
C LEU A 49 -7.30 -4.67 7.14
N ILE A 50 -6.97 -4.43 5.87
CA ILE A 50 -5.77 -3.65 5.50
C ILE A 50 -5.98 -2.14 5.57
N SER A 51 -7.23 -1.66 5.43
CA SER A 51 -7.52 -0.22 5.40
C SER A 51 -7.25 0.49 6.72
N VAL A 52 -7.13 -0.25 7.82
CA VAL A 52 -6.79 0.31 9.14
C VAL A 52 -5.30 0.65 9.27
N ASP A 53 -4.45 0.13 8.37
CA ASP A 53 -3.01 0.37 8.37
C ASP A 53 -2.59 1.08 7.06
N PRO A 54 -2.35 2.41 7.12
CA PRO A 54 -1.90 3.20 5.98
C PRO A 54 -0.57 2.72 5.38
N ALA A 55 0.32 2.12 6.19
CA ALA A 55 1.60 1.64 5.71
C ALA A 55 1.44 0.37 4.87
N LEU A 56 0.58 -0.56 5.30
CA LEU A 56 0.20 -1.71 4.48
C LEU A 56 -0.42 -1.29 3.17
N CYS A 57 -1.37 -0.35 3.22
CA CYS A 57 -2.00 0.21 2.04
C CYS A 57 -0.95 0.75 1.07
N SER A 58 0.02 1.53 1.56
CA SER A 58 1.09 2.07 0.72
C SER A 58 1.95 0.98 0.09
N ARG A 59 2.33 -0.05 0.84
CA ARG A 59 3.14 -1.17 0.33
C ARG A 59 2.40 -1.96 -0.74
N ILE A 60 1.12 -2.24 -0.54
CA ILE A 60 0.26 -2.92 -1.52
C ILE A 60 0.19 -2.10 -2.82
N LEU A 61 -0.06 -0.80 -2.72
CA LEU A 61 -0.09 0.08 -3.89
C LEU A 61 1.27 0.16 -4.59
N LYS A 62 2.39 0.18 -3.85
CA LYS A 62 3.74 0.13 -4.44
C LYS A 62 3.97 -1.17 -5.21
N VAL A 63 3.52 -2.30 -4.68
CA VAL A 63 3.65 -3.61 -5.36
C VAL A 63 2.81 -3.66 -6.63
N VAL A 64 1.53 -3.28 -6.56
CA VAL A 64 0.63 -3.30 -7.72
C VAL A 64 1.06 -2.31 -8.80
N ASN A 65 1.64 -1.16 -8.42
CA ASN A 65 2.19 -0.19 -9.36
C ASN A 65 3.62 -0.50 -9.81
N SER A 66 4.20 -1.62 -9.40
CA SER A 66 5.53 -2.02 -9.85
C SER A 66 5.51 -2.52 -11.29
N SER A 67 6.68 -2.52 -11.93
CA SER A 67 6.85 -3.05 -13.29
C SER A 67 6.45 -4.52 -13.43
N PHE A 68 6.37 -5.27 -12.32
CA PHE A 68 5.92 -6.66 -12.31
C PHE A 68 4.50 -6.83 -12.87
N TYR A 69 3.58 -5.92 -12.52
CA TYR A 69 2.19 -5.98 -13.00
C TYR A 69 1.98 -5.31 -14.36
N GLY A 70 2.95 -4.53 -14.85
CA GLY A 70 2.92 -3.96 -16.22
C GLY A 70 1.69 -3.09 -16.53
N LEU A 71 1.09 -2.45 -15.54
CA LEU A 71 -0.17 -1.71 -15.71
C LEU A 71 0.03 -0.40 -16.50
N PRO A 72 -0.90 -0.02 -17.40
CA PRO A 72 -0.78 1.18 -18.23
C PRO A 72 -0.95 2.50 -17.45
N GLY A 73 -1.31 2.46 -16.17
CA GLY A 73 -1.50 3.63 -15.32
C GLY A 73 -1.44 3.28 -13.84
N GLN A 74 -1.31 4.31 -12.99
CA GLN A 74 -1.20 4.12 -11.55
C GLN A 74 -2.56 3.78 -10.90
N ILE A 75 -2.55 2.79 -10.03
CA ILE A 75 -3.65 2.40 -9.16
C ILE A 75 -3.53 3.20 -7.86
N GLY A 76 -4.58 3.98 -7.54
CA GLY A 76 -4.71 4.70 -6.28
C GLY A 76 -5.74 4.12 -5.31
N SER A 77 -6.49 3.08 -5.71
CA SER A 77 -7.54 2.47 -4.91
C SER A 77 -7.09 1.12 -4.36
N ILE A 78 -7.24 0.93 -3.04
CA ILE A 78 -6.91 -0.34 -2.38
C ILE A 78 -7.82 -1.49 -2.82
N ASN A 79 -9.12 -1.24 -2.99
CA ASN A 79 -10.02 -2.27 -3.52
C ASN A 79 -9.58 -2.77 -4.90
N ARG A 80 -9.19 -1.84 -5.78
CA ARG A 80 -8.68 -2.20 -7.11
C ARG A 80 -7.35 -2.93 -7.04
N ALA A 81 -6.48 -2.57 -6.09
CA ALA A 81 -5.21 -3.25 -5.86
C ALA A 81 -5.40 -4.69 -5.38
N ILE A 82 -6.34 -4.95 -4.45
CA ILE A 82 -6.66 -6.30 -3.98
C ILE A 82 -7.16 -7.18 -5.13
N VAL A 83 -8.09 -6.68 -5.93
CA VAL A 83 -8.64 -7.44 -7.07
C VAL A 83 -7.55 -7.81 -8.08
N LEU A 84 -6.53 -6.95 -8.27
CA LEU A 84 -5.39 -7.23 -9.16
C LEU A 84 -4.39 -8.22 -8.58
N LEU A 85 -4.20 -8.22 -7.26
CA LEU A 85 -3.37 -9.20 -6.56
C LEU A 85 -3.99 -10.60 -6.59
N GLY A 86 -5.32 -10.66 -6.59
CA GLY A 86 -6.07 -11.90 -6.42
C GLY A 86 -6.25 -12.23 -4.94
N LEU A 87 -7.42 -12.80 -4.65
CA LEU A 87 -7.73 -13.55 -3.42
C LEU A 87 -8.04 -14.98 -3.85
#